data_AF-A0A0J6L9Q5-F1
#
_entry.id   AF-A0A0J6L9Q5-F1
#
_cell.length_a   1.000
_cell.length_b   1.000
_cell.length_c   1.000
_cell.angle_alpha   90.00
_cell.angle_beta   90.00
_cell.angle_gamma   90.00
#
_symmetry.space_group_name_H-M   'P 1'
#
loop_
_entity.id
_entity.type
_entity.pdbx_description
1 polymer ?
#
loop_
_entity_poly.entity_id
_entity_poly.type
_entity_poly.pdbx_seq_one_letter_code
_entity_poly.pdbx_strand_id
1 'polypeptide(L)'
;MSKNEWSLNLHTNPGIIGWDLGFHVQFINGDPDGITYIPVFESPHVNVLNRHESTRAYARLTTLLRLVNGLRLVLDNDMIVAATTLYFDNGFNIRGENYSEDLDIILEELSYPFDEGVLSRLEKRNKNSEPDRYKDYLQLIIDEPIVREVIILLTLAEEQIIYLLVNTYKIFENILSDLGLGTSKLNTNKKELPEDLFNSLKELNEFTQYINSRDGSGILCRHGATKKPAPAKIPTREEIKRALTSTIDEWLIYKCTMTFGRTYRRRTTSQTKKTR
;
A
#
# COMPACT_ATOMS: atom_id res chain seq x y z
N MET A 1 -27.11 -19.24 9.08
CA MET A 1 -26.71 -17.94 9.65
C MET A 1 -26.62 -16.97 8.49
N SER A 2 -27.38 -15.86 8.52
CA SER A 2 -27.23 -14.79 7.53
C SER A 2 -25.80 -14.27 7.60
N LYS A 3 -25.05 -14.41 6.52
CA LYS A 3 -23.68 -13.91 6.44
C LYS A 3 -23.79 -12.50 5.87
N ASN A 4 -23.40 -11.51 6.67
CA ASN A 4 -23.25 -10.14 6.18
C ASN A 4 -21.96 -10.11 5.37
N GLU A 5 -22.04 -9.81 4.09
CA GLU A 5 -20.89 -9.69 3.21
C GLU A 5 -20.90 -8.32 2.52
N TRP A 6 -19.76 -7.64 2.59
CA TRP A 6 -19.56 -6.35 1.93
C TRP A 6 -18.58 -6.52 0.79
N SER A 7 -18.93 -6.00 -0.38
CA SER A 7 -18.06 -6.07 -1.55
C SER A 7 -17.99 -4.74 -2.29
N LEU A 8 -16.80 -4.44 -2.81
CA LEU A 8 -16.52 -3.24 -3.58
C LEU A 8 -16.34 -3.64 -5.05
N ASN A 9 -17.12 -3.03 -5.94
CA ASN A 9 -16.96 -3.24 -7.38
C ASN A 9 -15.59 -2.75 -7.86
N LEU A 10 -14.99 -3.42 -8.84
CA LEU A 10 -13.69 -3.09 -9.42
C LEU A 10 -13.82 -2.80 -10.93
N HIS A 11 -13.04 -1.84 -11.42
CA HIS A 11 -12.85 -1.60 -12.86
C HIS A 11 -11.60 -2.34 -13.33
N THR A 12 -11.67 -3.67 -13.40
CA THR A 12 -10.54 -4.49 -13.82
C THR A 12 -10.96 -5.65 -14.73
N ASN A 13 -9.98 -6.25 -15.40
CA ASN A 13 -10.22 -7.46 -16.18
C ASN A 13 -10.54 -8.64 -15.23
N PRO A 14 -11.48 -9.53 -15.60
CA PRO A 14 -11.81 -10.75 -14.87
C PRO A 14 -10.60 -11.63 -14.50
N GLY A 15 -9.47 -11.51 -15.21
CA GLY A 15 -8.27 -12.32 -14.99
C GLY A 15 -7.49 -12.05 -13.68
N ILE A 16 -7.96 -11.16 -12.79
CA ILE A 16 -7.38 -11.00 -11.43
C ILE A 16 -7.85 -12.10 -10.46
N ILE A 17 -8.78 -12.98 -10.88
CA ILE A 17 -9.15 -14.19 -10.13
C ILE A 17 -7.90 -15.03 -9.87
N GLY A 18 -7.54 -15.22 -8.61
CA GLY A 18 -6.48 -16.13 -8.19
C GLY A 18 -5.36 -15.49 -7.38
N TRP A 19 -5.46 -14.20 -7.03
CA TRP A 19 -4.54 -13.61 -6.07
C TRP A 19 -4.88 -14.03 -4.64
N ASP A 20 -4.32 -15.16 -4.23
CA ASP A 20 -4.36 -15.65 -2.86
C ASP A 20 -3.40 -14.82 -1.98
N LEU A 21 -3.91 -13.71 -1.44
CA LEU A 21 -3.26 -12.92 -0.39
C LEU A 21 -3.62 -13.45 1.01
N GLY A 22 -3.94 -14.74 1.13
CA GLY A 22 -4.43 -15.35 2.35
C GLY A 22 -5.88 -14.97 2.67
N PHE A 23 -6.31 -15.29 3.88
CA PHE A 23 -7.71 -15.13 4.32
C PHE A 23 -8.13 -13.69 4.63
N HIS A 24 -7.30 -12.68 4.32
CA HIS A 24 -7.55 -11.27 4.65
C HIS A 24 -8.35 -10.53 3.59
N VAL A 25 -8.20 -10.90 2.32
CA VAL A 25 -8.85 -10.22 1.19
C VAL A 25 -9.16 -11.23 0.08
N GLN A 26 -10.23 -11.00 -0.66
CA GLN A 26 -10.67 -11.88 -1.73
C GLN A 26 -11.07 -11.06 -2.96
N PHE A 27 -10.74 -11.60 -4.13
CA PHE A 27 -11.17 -11.09 -5.43
C PHE A 27 -12.11 -12.13 -6.04
N ILE A 28 -13.35 -11.75 -6.27
CA ILE A 28 -14.40 -12.63 -6.79
C ILE A 28 -14.91 -12.03 -8.08
N ASN A 29 -15.18 -12.85 -9.09
CA ASN A 29 -16.04 -12.46 -10.21
C ASN A 29 -17.38 -13.18 -10.01
N GLY A 30 -18.50 -12.49 -10.26
CA GLY A 30 -19.85 -12.93 -9.89
C GLY A 30 -20.25 -14.39 -10.18
N ASP A 31 -21.34 -14.76 -9.52
CA ASP A 31 -21.94 -16.07 -9.23
C ASP A 31 -21.85 -17.19 -10.32
N PRO A 32 -21.69 -18.49 -9.95
CA PRO A 32 -21.75 -19.64 -10.86
C PRO A 32 -23.10 -19.78 -11.60
N ASP A 33 -24.16 -19.19 -11.07
CA ASP A 33 -25.53 -19.30 -11.59
C ASP A 33 -25.94 -18.17 -12.56
N GLY A 34 -25.00 -17.28 -12.92
CA GLY A 34 -25.03 -16.61 -14.21
C GLY A 34 -25.20 -15.08 -14.21
N ILE A 35 -24.48 -14.48 -15.17
CA ILE A 35 -24.70 -13.17 -15.81
C ILE A 35 -24.23 -11.92 -15.02
N THR A 36 -23.18 -11.97 -14.20
CA THR A 36 -22.39 -10.75 -13.93
C THR A 36 -20.89 -11.04 -13.80
N TYR A 37 -20.15 -10.75 -14.88
CA TYR A 37 -18.68 -10.70 -14.89
C TYR A 37 -18.14 -9.46 -14.15
N ILE A 38 -18.74 -9.10 -13.01
CA ILE A 38 -18.34 -7.94 -12.24
C ILE A 38 -17.28 -8.39 -11.24
N PRO A 39 -16.02 -7.97 -11.38
CA PRO A 39 -15.00 -8.24 -10.39
C PRO A 39 -15.29 -7.41 -9.14
N VAL A 40 -15.32 -8.07 -7.99
CA VAL A 40 -15.52 -7.46 -6.69
C VAL A 40 -14.36 -7.77 -5.75
N PHE A 41 -14.16 -6.88 -4.80
CA PHE A 41 -13.19 -7.01 -3.72
C PHE A 41 -13.90 -7.14 -2.38
N GLU A 42 -13.51 -8.14 -1.61
CA GLU A 42 -14.13 -8.49 -0.33
C GLU A 42 -13.09 -8.70 0.76
N SER A 43 -13.50 -8.55 2.01
CA SER A 43 -12.66 -8.88 3.15
C SER A 43 -13.49 -9.24 4.38
N PRO A 44 -13.13 -10.31 5.12
CA PRO A 44 -13.79 -10.65 6.38
C PRO A 44 -13.65 -9.55 7.44
N HIS A 45 -12.64 -8.67 7.34
CA HIS A 45 -12.48 -7.51 8.24
C HIS A 45 -13.62 -6.49 8.11
N VAL A 46 -14.43 -6.59 7.07
CA VAL A 46 -15.57 -5.70 6.79
C VAL A 46 -16.89 -6.38 7.13
N ASN A 47 -16.94 -7.71 7.02
CA ASN A 47 -18.13 -8.53 7.26
C ASN A 47 -18.63 -8.53 8.71
N VAL A 48 -17.85 -7.94 9.63
CA VAL A 48 -18.26 -7.66 11.01
C VAL A 48 -19.24 -6.47 11.12
N LEU A 49 -19.29 -5.62 10.08
CA LEU A 49 -20.09 -4.40 10.06
C LEU A 49 -21.53 -4.70 9.63
N ASN A 50 -22.47 -4.02 10.28
CA ASN A 50 -23.88 -4.08 9.94
C ASN A 50 -24.21 -3.18 8.76
N ARG A 51 -25.34 -3.44 8.10
CA ARG A 51 -25.82 -2.67 6.93
C ARG A 51 -25.81 -1.14 7.10
N HIS A 52 -26.10 -0.64 8.30
CA HIS A 52 -26.14 0.80 8.59
C HIS A 52 -24.76 1.46 8.73
N GLU A 53 -23.69 0.66 8.71
CA GLU A 53 -22.30 1.11 8.81
C GLU A 53 -21.64 1.20 7.42
N SER A 54 -22.42 1.45 6.36
CA SER A 54 -21.98 1.44 4.97
C SER A 54 -20.81 2.38 4.68
N THR A 55 -20.78 3.57 5.30
CA THR A 55 -19.65 4.51 5.19
C THR A 55 -18.36 3.91 5.71
N ARG A 56 -18.41 3.24 6.87
CA ARG A 56 -17.24 2.56 7.44
C ARG A 56 -16.85 1.35 6.59
N ALA A 57 -17.82 0.60 6.09
CA ALA A 57 -17.56 -0.53 5.19
C ALA A 57 -16.84 -0.10 3.91
N TYR A 58 -17.29 0.99 3.28
CA TYR A 58 -16.62 1.58 2.12
C TYR A 58 -15.21 2.06 2.45
N ALA A 59 -15.04 2.83 3.54
CA ALA A 59 -13.74 3.34 3.96
C ALA A 59 -12.74 2.19 4.27
N ARG A 60 -13.21 1.12 4.91
CA ARG A 60 -12.40 -0.07 5.19
C ARG A 60 -12.02 -0.82 3.93
N LEU A 61 -12.97 -1.12 3.04
CA LEU A 61 -12.70 -1.82 1.76
C LEU A 61 -11.72 -1.03 0.89
N THR A 62 -11.93 0.28 0.74
CA THR A 62 -11.01 1.12 -0.04
C THR A 62 -9.63 1.20 0.58
N THR A 63 -9.52 1.25 1.91
CA THR A 63 -8.22 1.19 2.59
C THR A 63 -7.53 -0.15 2.40
N LEU A 64 -8.24 -1.27 2.55
CA LEU A 64 -7.68 -2.60 2.32
C LEU A 64 -7.23 -2.75 0.86
N LEU A 65 -8.00 -2.25 -0.11
CA LEU A 65 -7.59 -2.25 -1.51
C LEU A 65 -6.36 -1.37 -1.74
N ARG A 66 -6.25 -0.21 -1.06
CA ARG A 66 -5.02 0.60 -1.08
C ARG A 66 -3.81 -0.19 -0.61
N LEU A 67 -3.91 -0.94 0.49
CA LEU A 67 -2.81 -1.79 0.96
C LEU A 67 -2.41 -2.82 -0.10
N VAL A 68 -3.38 -3.46 -0.73
CA VAL A 68 -3.15 -4.41 -1.84
C VAL A 68 -2.49 -3.71 -3.03
N ASN A 69 -2.96 -2.53 -3.43
CA ASN A 69 -2.36 -1.74 -4.51
C ASN A 69 -0.95 -1.27 -4.19
N GLY A 70 -0.67 -0.92 -2.94
CA GLY A 70 0.68 -0.54 -2.52
C GLY A 70 1.66 -1.70 -2.65
N LEU A 71 1.25 -2.93 -2.32
CA LEU A 71 2.04 -4.13 -2.62
C LEU A 71 2.26 -4.32 -4.12
N ARG A 72 1.23 -4.07 -4.94
CA ARG A 72 1.36 -4.13 -6.41
C ARG A 72 2.39 -3.15 -6.93
N LEU A 73 2.34 -1.90 -6.47
CA LEU A 73 3.26 -0.83 -6.85
C LEU A 73 4.71 -1.11 -6.44
N VAL A 74 4.93 -1.59 -5.21
CA VAL A 74 6.27 -1.99 -4.73
C VAL A 74 6.85 -3.11 -5.62
N LEU A 75 5.99 -4.00 -6.12
CA LEU A 75 6.38 -5.17 -6.91
C LEU A 75 6.23 -4.96 -8.42
N ASP A 76 6.15 -3.69 -8.84
CA ASP A 76 6.10 -3.23 -10.23
C ASP A 76 4.90 -3.77 -11.03
N ASN A 77 3.72 -3.73 -10.43
CA ASN A 77 2.45 -4.08 -11.07
C ASN A 77 1.49 -2.88 -11.01
N ASP A 78 0.61 -2.81 -12.01
CA ASP A 78 -0.42 -1.77 -12.07
C ASP A 78 -1.44 -1.89 -10.94
N MET A 79 -1.96 -0.75 -10.49
CA MET A 79 -3.04 -0.70 -9.48
C MET A 79 -4.34 -1.29 -10.02
N ILE A 80 -5.11 -1.88 -9.11
CA ILE A 80 -6.49 -2.29 -9.32
C ILE A 80 -7.38 -1.07 -9.03
N VAL A 81 -8.16 -0.66 -10.02
CA VAL A 81 -9.05 0.49 -9.90
C VAL A 81 -10.34 0.06 -9.21
N ALA A 82 -10.65 0.66 -8.05
CA ALA A 82 -11.97 0.53 -7.44
C ALA A 82 -13.01 1.31 -8.25
N ALA A 83 -14.19 0.72 -8.41
CA ALA A 83 -15.39 1.47 -8.74
C ALA A 83 -15.97 2.12 -7.48
N THR A 84 -16.93 3.03 -7.65
CA THR A 84 -17.62 3.70 -6.54
C THR A 84 -18.82 2.91 -6.01
N THR A 85 -19.13 1.73 -6.56
CA THR A 85 -20.30 0.93 -6.17
C THR A 85 -19.95 -0.03 -5.02
N LEU A 86 -20.65 0.13 -3.91
CA LEU A 86 -20.60 -0.75 -2.73
C LEU A 86 -21.81 -1.69 -2.75
N TYR A 87 -21.60 -2.97 -2.48
CA TYR A 87 -22.66 -3.95 -2.32
C TYR A 87 -22.70 -4.53 -0.90
N PHE A 88 -23.90 -4.87 -0.46
CA PHE A 88 -24.17 -5.61 0.76
C PHE A 88 -25.00 -6.86 0.43
N ASP A 89 -24.52 -8.02 0.87
CA ASP A 89 -25.25 -9.28 0.85
C ASP A 89 -25.54 -9.73 2.28
N ASN A 90 -26.76 -10.22 2.52
CA ASN A 90 -27.20 -10.79 3.79
C ASN A 90 -27.60 -12.27 3.68
N GLY A 91 -27.25 -12.92 2.57
CA GLY A 91 -27.63 -14.30 2.22
C GLY A 91 -29.03 -14.43 1.62
N PHE A 92 -29.74 -13.33 1.40
CA PHE A 92 -31.05 -13.33 0.75
C PHE A 92 -31.09 -12.48 -0.52
N ASN A 93 -30.42 -11.33 -0.54
CA ASN A 93 -30.31 -10.46 -1.71
C ASN A 93 -29.04 -9.62 -1.64
N ILE A 94 -28.31 -9.55 -2.76
CA ILE A 94 -27.24 -8.57 -2.98
C ILE A 94 -27.88 -7.23 -3.36
N ARG A 95 -27.51 -6.15 -2.66
CA ARG A 95 -28.01 -4.80 -2.95
C ARG A 95 -26.87 -3.78 -2.98
N GLY A 96 -26.98 -2.81 -3.88
CA GLY A 96 -26.14 -1.62 -3.84
C GLY A 96 -26.47 -0.76 -2.62
N GLU A 97 -25.45 -0.28 -1.92
CA GLU A 97 -25.58 0.56 -0.73
C GLU A 97 -24.97 1.94 -0.95
N ASN A 98 -25.60 2.94 -0.38
CA ASN A 98 -25.08 4.30 -0.37
C ASN A 98 -24.14 4.49 0.83
N TYR A 99 -23.14 5.34 0.65
CA TYR A 99 -22.22 5.78 1.69
C TYR A 99 -21.99 7.28 1.58
N SER A 100 -21.38 7.85 2.62
CA SER A 100 -20.92 9.24 2.65
C SER A 100 -19.40 9.30 2.65
N GLU A 101 -18.84 10.45 2.26
CA GLU A 101 -17.42 10.76 2.46
C GLU A 101 -17.24 11.44 3.82
N ASP A 102 -17.10 10.64 4.88
CA ASP A 102 -16.83 11.13 6.23
C ASP A 102 -15.31 11.09 6.50
N LEU A 103 -14.70 12.26 6.69
CA LEU A 103 -13.26 12.37 6.87
C LEU A 103 -12.75 11.64 8.12
N ASP A 104 -13.48 11.69 9.23
CA ASP A 104 -13.03 11.10 10.48
C ASP A 104 -13.04 9.57 10.37
N ILE A 105 -14.10 9.01 9.77
CA ILE A 105 -14.17 7.57 9.49
C ILE A 105 -13.08 7.15 8.52
N ILE A 106 -12.82 7.92 7.47
CA ILE A 106 -11.76 7.62 6.50
C ILE A 106 -10.38 7.61 7.19
N LEU A 107 -10.08 8.60 8.02
CA LEU A 107 -8.80 8.67 8.73
C LEU A 107 -8.63 7.53 9.74
N GLU A 108 -9.71 7.14 10.42
CA GLU A 108 -9.70 5.99 11.33
C GLU A 108 -9.42 4.69 10.58
N GLU A 109 -10.13 4.44 9.47
CA GLU A 109 -9.96 3.22 8.67
C GLU A 109 -8.60 3.18 7.97
N LEU A 110 -8.05 4.32 7.53
CA LEU A 110 -6.65 4.39 7.07
C LEU A 110 -5.67 3.94 8.15
N SER A 111 -5.93 4.26 9.42
CA SER A 111 -5.03 3.92 10.52
C SER A 111 -5.20 2.45 10.98
N TYR A 112 -6.44 1.96 11.00
CA TYR A 112 -6.82 0.67 11.60
C TYR A 112 -7.85 -0.11 10.75
N PRO A 113 -7.50 -0.54 9.52
CA PRO A 113 -8.45 -1.21 8.62
C PRO A 113 -8.70 -2.69 8.96
N PHE A 114 -7.92 -3.27 9.88
CA PHE A 114 -8.01 -4.68 10.25
C PHE A 114 -8.78 -4.84 11.56
N ASP A 115 -9.91 -5.55 11.50
CA ASP A 115 -10.66 -5.93 12.70
C ASP A 115 -9.89 -6.93 13.58
N GLU A 116 -9.68 -6.59 14.86
CA GLU A 116 -8.97 -7.42 15.84
C GLU A 116 -9.66 -8.77 16.11
N GLY A 117 -10.99 -8.79 16.10
CA GLY A 117 -11.78 -10.01 16.26
C GLY A 117 -11.54 -10.98 15.11
N VAL A 118 -11.38 -10.48 13.89
CA VAL A 118 -10.98 -11.27 12.72
C VAL A 118 -9.51 -11.69 12.82
N LEU A 119 -8.59 -10.77 13.14
CA LEU A 119 -7.16 -11.07 13.28
C LEU A 119 -6.90 -12.20 14.29
N SER A 120 -7.62 -12.23 15.41
CA SER A 120 -7.48 -13.26 16.43
C SER A 120 -7.82 -14.69 15.98
N ARG A 121 -8.53 -14.83 14.85
CA ARG A 121 -8.98 -16.13 14.30
C ARG A 121 -8.17 -16.58 13.09
N LEU A 122 -7.35 -15.70 12.51
CA LEU A 122 -6.55 -16.00 11.33
C LEU A 122 -5.15 -16.44 11.74
N GLU A 123 -4.62 -17.44 11.02
CA GLU A 123 -3.26 -17.91 11.25
C GLU A 123 -2.24 -16.85 10.84
N LYS A 124 -1.41 -16.43 11.79
CA LYS A 124 -0.30 -15.51 11.51
C LYS A 124 0.86 -16.26 10.84
N ARG A 125 1.40 -15.66 9.79
CA ARG A 125 2.60 -16.16 9.14
C ARG A 125 3.81 -16.01 10.05
N ASN A 126 4.69 -17.01 9.99
CA ASN A 126 5.93 -17.03 10.76
C ASN A 126 7.04 -17.68 9.93
N LYS A 127 8.23 -17.83 10.51
CA LYS A 127 9.41 -18.43 9.87
C LYS A 127 9.18 -19.83 9.27
N ASN A 128 8.22 -20.61 9.81
CA ASN A 128 7.90 -21.96 9.34
C ASN A 128 6.86 -21.98 8.21
N SER A 129 6.20 -20.85 7.90
CA SER A 129 5.29 -20.77 6.76
C SER A 129 6.04 -20.97 5.43
N GLU A 130 5.33 -21.36 4.37
CA GLU A 130 5.93 -21.42 3.01
C GLU A 130 6.37 -20.00 2.56
N PRO A 131 7.61 -19.83 2.06
CA PRO A 131 8.09 -18.53 1.58
C PRO A 131 7.22 -17.92 0.48
N ASP A 132 6.65 -16.75 0.76
CA ASP A 132 5.87 -15.99 -0.23
C ASP A 132 6.02 -14.50 0.07
N ARG A 133 6.58 -13.74 -0.89
CA ARG A 133 6.90 -12.32 -0.71
C ARG A 133 5.66 -11.46 -0.50
N TYR A 134 4.58 -11.73 -1.24
CA TYR A 134 3.34 -10.96 -1.12
C TYR A 134 2.71 -11.18 0.25
N LYS A 135 2.62 -12.45 0.65
CA LYS A 135 2.02 -12.82 1.93
C LYS A 135 2.87 -12.35 3.11
N ASP A 136 4.19 -12.38 3.00
CA ASP A 136 5.09 -11.87 4.03
C ASP A 136 5.01 -10.33 4.14
N TYR A 137 4.97 -9.60 3.03
CA TYR A 137 4.77 -8.15 3.07
C TYR A 137 3.40 -7.79 3.65
N LEU A 138 2.35 -8.53 3.30
CA LEU A 138 1.03 -8.33 3.89
C LEU A 138 1.04 -8.61 5.39
N GLN A 139 1.75 -9.65 5.85
CA GLN A 139 1.90 -9.92 7.29
C GLN A 139 2.59 -8.74 8.00
N LEU A 140 3.66 -8.17 7.41
CA LEU A 140 4.29 -6.97 7.95
C LEU A 140 3.33 -5.77 8.01
N ILE A 141 2.50 -5.55 6.98
CA ILE A 141 1.47 -4.49 6.97
C ILE A 141 0.45 -4.69 8.09
N ILE A 142 0.07 -5.93 8.38
CA ILE A 142 -0.89 -6.26 9.44
C ILE A 142 -0.26 -6.00 10.81
N ASP A 143 0.93 -6.54 11.05
CA ASP A 143 1.57 -6.56 12.36
C ASP A 143 2.23 -5.22 12.72
N GLU A 144 2.68 -4.44 11.74
CA GLU A 144 3.50 -3.24 11.97
C GLU A 144 2.81 -1.96 11.45
N PRO A 145 2.31 -1.08 12.35
CA PRO A 145 1.62 0.14 11.95
C PRO A 145 2.44 1.06 11.02
N ILE A 146 3.77 1.14 11.24
CA ILE A 146 4.66 1.96 10.41
C ILE A 146 4.78 1.42 8.97
N VAL A 147 4.75 0.10 8.80
CA VAL A 147 4.75 -0.53 7.47
C VAL A 147 3.43 -0.22 6.76
N ARG A 148 2.31 -0.37 7.48
CA ARG A 148 0.98 0.00 6.97
C ARG A 148 0.93 1.46 6.52
N GLU A 149 1.41 2.39 7.35
CA GLU A 149 1.43 3.81 7.04
C GLU A 149 2.26 4.12 5.78
N VAL A 150 3.46 3.54 5.66
CA VAL A 150 4.32 3.72 4.47
C VAL A 150 3.60 3.26 3.19
N ILE A 151 2.94 2.11 3.23
CA ILE A 151 2.21 1.56 2.08
C ILE A 151 1.00 2.41 1.72
N ILE A 152 0.26 2.93 2.71
CA ILE A 152 -0.86 3.84 2.49
C ILE A 152 -0.37 5.14 1.84
N LEU A 153 0.68 5.76 2.39
CA LEU A 153 1.26 6.98 1.84
C LEU A 153 1.72 6.80 0.38
N LEU A 154 2.28 5.63 0.06
CA LEU A 154 2.68 5.27 -1.31
C LEU A 154 1.46 5.25 -2.24
N THR A 155 0.36 4.61 -1.83
CA THR A 155 -0.85 4.57 -2.67
C THR A 155 -1.52 5.92 -2.82
N LEU A 156 -1.58 6.73 -1.77
CA LEU A 156 -2.12 8.10 -1.83
C LEU A 156 -1.28 9.00 -2.76
N ALA A 157 0.04 8.80 -2.81
CA ALA A 157 0.92 9.48 -3.75
C ALA A 157 0.65 9.13 -5.21
N GLU A 158 0.19 7.89 -5.47
CA GLU A 158 -0.15 7.41 -6.80
C GLU A 158 -1.56 7.82 -7.23
N GLU A 159 -2.53 7.78 -6.31
CA GLU A 159 -3.92 8.20 -6.54
C GLU A 159 -4.01 9.70 -6.90
N GLN A 160 -3.25 10.54 -6.21
CA GLN A 160 -3.23 11.98 -6.47
C GLN A 160 -1.79 12.50 -6.57
N ILE A 161 -1.43 12.91 -7.79
CA ILE A 161 -0.07 13.36 -8.14
C ILE A 161 0.46 14.50 -7.25
N ILE A 162 -0.43 15.34 -6.70
CA ILE A 162 -0.06 16.44 -5.82
C ILE A 162 0.53 15.96 -4.48
N TYR A 163 0.23 14.72 -4.07
CA TYR A 163 0.75 14.16 -2.83
C TYR A 163 2.10 13.47 -2.98
N LEU A 164 2.59 13.26 -4.21
CA LEU A 164 3.83 12.52 -4.45
C LEU A 164 4.99 13.04 -3.60
N LEU A 165 5.32 14.33 -3.70
CA LEU A 165 6.50 14.88 -3.04
C LEU A 165 6.39 14.85 -1.51
N VAL A 166 5.25 15.25 -0.97
CA VAL A 166 5.03 15.28 0.48
C VAL A 166 5.04 13.86 1.07
N ASN A 167 4.42 12.90 0.38
CA ASN A 167 4.37 11.51 0.84
C ASN A 167 5.71 10.81 0.65
N THR A 168 6.44 11.05 -0.44
CA THR A 168 7.82 10.55 -0.62
C THR A 168 8.68 10.94 0.58
N TYR A 169 8.61 12.20 1.00
CA TYR A 169 9.42 12.68 2.11
C TYR A 169 8.99 12.09 3.46
N LYS A 170 7.68 11.99 3.72
CA LYS A 170 7.16 11.33 4.93
C LYS A 170 7.55 9.85 5.00
N ILE A 171 7.42 9.12 3.90
CA ILE A 171 7.84 7.72 3.81
C ILE A 171 9.33 7.60 4.12
N PHE A 172 10.15 8.46 3.52
CA PHE A 172 11.59 8.47 3.79
C PHE A 172 11.89 8.72 5.28
N GLU A 173 11.25 9.71 5.92
CA GLU A 173 11.40 9.94 7.36
C GLU A 173 10.95 8.74 8.21
N ASN A 174 9.82 8.12 7.87
CA ASN A 174 9.31 6.95 8.58
C ASN A 174 10.30 5.77 8.51
N ILE A 175 10.83 5.48 7.32
CA ILE A 175 11.82 4.41 7.13
C ILE A 175 13.11 4.73 7.91
N LEU A 176 13.61 5.97 7.86
CA LEU A 176 14.80 6.35 8.63
C LEU A 176 14.57 6.21 10.14
N SER A 177 13.41 6.65 10.63
CA SER A 177 13.04 6.55 12.04
C SER A 177 12.98 5.09 12.49
N ASP A 178 12.32 4.23 11.71
CA ASP A 178 12.22 2.78 11.93
C ASP A 178 13.60 2.11 12.01
N LEU A 179 14.54 2.51 11.13
CA LEU A 179 15.92 2.02 11.11
C LEU A 179 16.82 2.67 12.19
N GLY A 180 16.29 3.60 13.00
CA GLY A 180 17.05 4.36 14.00
C GLY A 180 18.16 5.22 13.38
N LEU A 181 17.91 5.78 12.20
CA LEU A 181 18.80 6.67 11.45
C LEU A 181 18.34 8.13 11.58
N GLY A 182 19.29 9.05 11.72
CA GLY A 182 19.01 10.48 11.60
C GLY A 182 19.00 10.93 10.13
N THR A 183 18.14 11.90 9.80
CA THR A 183 17.97 12.48 8.45
C THR A 183 19.23 13.10 7.84
N SER A 184 20.27 13.38 8.64
CA SER A 184 21.47 14.11 8.21
C SER A 184 22.69 13.25 7.85
N LYS A 185 22.63 11.91 7.98
CA LYS A 185 23.85 11.06 8.03
C LYS A 185 23.88 9.84 7.11
N LEU A 186 23.24 9.88 5.94
CA LEU A 186 23.36 8.79 4.94
C LEU A 186 24.70 8.77 4.16
N ASN A 187 25.75 9.44 4.65
CA ASN A 187 27.06 9.44 3.99
C ASN A 187 27.85 8.15 4.25
N THR A 188 27.60 7.47 5.38
CA THR A 188 28.33 6.26 5.80
C THR A 188 27.35 5.25 6.42
N ASN A 189 27.46 3.98 6.07
CA ASN A 189 26.60 2.91 6.57
C ASN A 189 26.99 2.46 7.99
N LYS A 190 26.81 3.34 8.99
CA LYS A 190 27.23 3.09 10.39
C LYS A 190 26.42 2.01 11.11
N LYS A 191 25.25 1.67 10.57
CA LYS A 191 24.32 0.68 11.13
C LYS A 191 24.47 -0.69 10.46
N GLU A 192 25.46 -0.86 9.58
CA GLU A 192 25.72 -2.10 8.86
C GLU A 192 24.47 -2.65 8.16
N LEU A 193 23.67 -1.75 7.59
CA LEU A 193 22.50 -2.12 6.79
C LEU A 193 22.94 -2.92 5.56
N PRO A 194 22.09 -3.78 5.01
CA PRO A 194 22.33 -4.35 3.70
C PRO A 194 22.67 -3.26 2.68
N GLU A 195 23.65 -3.54 1.82
CA GLU A 195 24.19 -2.56 0.87
C GLU A 195 23.09 -2.02 -0.06
N ASP A 196 22.20 -2.88 -0.54
CA ASP A 196 21.09 -2.51 -1.42
C ASP A 196 20.09 -1.55 -0.72
N LEU A 197 19.77 -1.80 0.55
CA LEU A 197 18.94 -0.91 1.37
C LEU A 197 19.64 0.43 1.60
N PHE A 198 20.93 0.42 1.94
CA PHE A 198 21.67 1.65 2.17
C PHE A 198 21.78 2.50 0.89
N ASN A 199 22.02 1.87 -0.26
CA ASN A 199 22.14 2.54 -1.55
C ASN A 199 20.80 3.13 -2.01
N SER A 200 19.69 2.40 -1.84
CA SER A 200 18.36 2.92 -2.18
C SER A 200 17.96 4.10 -1.29
N LEU A 201 18.25 4.05 0.02
CA LEU A 201 18.06 5.20 0.93
C LEU A 201 18.86 6.43 0.50
N LYS A 202 20.12 6.23 0.07
CA LYS A 202 20.95 7.33 -0.44
C LYS A 202 20.37 7.95 -1.69
N GLU A 203 19.94 7.14 -2.66
CA GLU A 203 19.31 7.60 -3.89
C GLU A 203 18.05 8.42 -3.58
N LEU A 204 17.17 7.91 -2.71
CA LEU A 204 15.95 8.63 -2.32
C LEU A 204 16.26 9.96 -1.61
N ASN A 205 17.34 9.99 -0.81
CA ASN A 205 17.78 11.19 -0.11
C ASN A 205 18.20 12.32 -1.06
N GLU A 206 18.67 12.02 -2.28
CA GLU A 206 19.06 13.04 -3.28
C GLU A 206 17.87 13.94 -3.67
N PHE A 207 16.64 13.42 -3.60
CA PHE A 207 15.43 14.19 -3.93
C PHE A 207 14.96 15.09 -2.79
N THR A 208 15.48 14.93 -1.58
CA THR A 208 15.04 15.72 -0.41
C THR A 208 15.29 17.22 -0.59
N GLN A 209 16.36 17.61 -1.28
CA GLN A 209 16.62 19.02 -1.58
C GLN A 209 15.56 19.60 -2.51
N TYR A 210 15.19 18.86 -3.56
CA TYR A 210 14.11 19.26 -4.49
C TYR A 210 12.77 19.42 -3.76
N ILE A 211 12.39 18.42 -2.96
CA ILE A 211 11.11 18.40 -2.22
C ILE A 211 11.01 19.52 -1.18
N ASN A 212 12.14 19.95 -0.61
CA ASN A 212 12.20 20.98 0.44
C ASN A 212 12.60 22.37 -0.06
N SER A 213 12.77 22.57 -1.37
CA SER A 213 13.10 23.86 -1.96
C SER A 213 11.89 24.44 -2.66
N ARG A 214 11.49 25.66 -2.28
CA ARG A 214 10.42 26.40 -2.96
C ARG A 214 10.79 26.72 -4.41
N ASP A 215 12.06 27.00 -4.68
CA ASP A 215 12.56 27.23 -6.04
C ASP A 215 12.63 25.95 -6.87
N GLY A 216 12.60 24.77 -6.22
CA GLY A 216 12.52 23.47 -6.88
C GLY A 216 11.08 22.99 -7.09
N SER A 217 10.37 22.69 -6.01
CA SER A 217 9.04 22.05 -6.02
C SER A 217 7.87 23.03 -5.90
N GLY A 218 8.13 24.34 -5.83
CA GLY A 218 7.10 25.37 -5.90
C GLY A 218 6.08 25.28 -4.76
N ILE A 219 4.80 25.26 -5.12
CA ILE A 219 3.68 25.16 -4.17
C ILE A 219 3.63 23.82 -3.44
N LEU A 220 4.30 22.79 -3.98
CA LEU A 220 4.38 21.44 -3.40
C LEU A 220 5.59 21.29 -2.47
N CYS A 221 6.34 22.36 -2.24
CA CYS A 221 7.42 22.36 -1.27
C CYS A 221 6.88 22.05 0.13
N ARG A 222 7.45 21.03 0.78
CA ARG A 222 7.01 20.57 2.10
C ARG A 222 7.05 21.68 3.14
N HIS A 223 8.10 22.50 3.09
CA HIS A 223 8.26 23.64 3.98
C HIS A 223 7.81 24.91 3.28
N GLY A 224 7.20 25.85 4.01
CA GLY A 224 6.66 27.09 3.44
C GLY A 224 7.73 28.02 2.83
N ALA A 225 7.89 29.23 3.38
CA ALA A 225 8.83 30.22 2.83
C ALA A 225 10.30 29.92 3.20
N THR A 226 10.84 28.77 2.80
CA THR A 226 12.26 28.44 3.02
C THR A 226 13.14 28.95 1.88
N LYS A 227 14.32 29.50 2.21
CA LYS A 227 15.33 29.98 1.26
C LYS A 227 16.28 28.86 0.77
N LYS A 228 15.87 27.59 0.79
CA LYS A 228 16.72 26.49 0.33
C LYS A 228 16.84 26.55 -1.20
N PRO A 229 18.06 26.60 -1.76
CA PRO A 229 18.23 26.63 -3.20
C PRO A 229 17.75 25.33 -3.84
N ALA A 230 17.20 25.44 -5.04
CA ALA A 230 16.86 24.29 -5.86
C ALA A 230 18.13 23.46 -6.16
N PRO A 231 18.03 22.12 -6.31
CA PRO A 231 19.14 21.34 -6.81
C PRO A 231 19.47 21.72 -8.26
N ALA A 232 20.72 21.49 -8.67
CA ALA A 232 21.18 21.81 -10.03
C ALA A 232 20.43 21.02 -11.12
N LYS A 233 20.03 19.77 -10.81
CA LYS A 233 19.20 18.92 -11.66
C LYS A 233 17.83 18.76 -11.02
N ILE A 234 16.79 19.16 -11.75
CA ILE A 234 15.40 18.89 -11.34
C ILE A 234 15.07 17.45 -11.69
N PRO A 235 14.66 16.62 -10.71
CA PRO A 235 14.29 15.24 -10.97
C PRO A 235 12.93 15.14 -11.67
N THR A 236 12.78 14.13 -12.51
CA THR A 236 11.50 13.74 -13.10
C THR A 236 10.66 12.97 -12.10
N ARG A 237 9.34 12.97 -12.32
CA ARG A 237 8.38 12.19 -11.53
C ARG A 237 8.76 10.70 -11.46
N GLU A 238 9.16 10.12 -12.59
CA GLU A 238 9.48 8.70 -12.67
C GLU A 238 10.83 8.35 -12.04
N GLU A 239 11.77 9.29 -11.93
CA GLU A 239 12.98 9.11 -11.10
C GLU A 239 12.58 9.01 -9.61
N ILE A 240 11.74 9.92 -9.12
CA ILE A 240 11.29 9.91 -7.72
C ILE A 240 10.48 8.65 -7.40
N LYS A 241 9.51 8.30 -8.26
CA LYS A 241 8.67 7.11 -8.06
C LYS A 241 9.49 5.83 -8.00
N ARG A 242 10.44 5.64 -8.92
CA ARG A 242 11.32 4.46 -8.94
C ARG A 242 12.20 4.36 -7.71
N ALA A 243 12.81 5.47 -7.28
CA ALA A 243 13.62 5.48 -6.07
C ALA A 243 12.78 5.22 -4.81
N LEU A 244 11.56 5.77 -4.76
CA LEU A 244 10.63 5.54 -3.66
C LEU A 244 10.23 4.07 -3.57
N THR A 245 9.72 3.47 -4.65
CA THR A 245 9.29 2.06 -4.65
C THR A 245 10.47 1.13 -4.41
N SER A 246 11.65 1.44 -4.97
CA SER A 246 12.90 0.75 -4.67
C SER A 246 13.23 0.72 -3.19
N THR A 247 13.18 1.89 -2.54
CA THR A 247 13.57 2.01 -1.13
C THR A 247 12.59 1.27 -0.23
N ILE A 248 11.29 1.37 -0.51
CA ILE A 248 10.27 0.60 0.22
C ILE A 248 10.49 -0.90 0.02
N ASP A 249 10.78 -1.35 -1.20
CA ASP A 249 11.00 -2.77 -1.47
C ASP A 249 12.21 -3.32 -0.70
N GLU A 250 13.36 -2.64 -0.74
CA GLU A 250 14.56 -3.05 0.01
C GLU A 250 14.33 -3.01 1.53
N TRP A 251 13.56 -2.04 2.02
CA TRP A 251 13.21 -1.95 3.44
C TRP A 251 12.31 -3.12 3.86
N LEU A 252 11.34 -3.50 3.04
CA LEU A 252 10.49 -4.67 3.30
C LEU A 252 11.26 -5.98 3.19
N ILE A 253 12.20 -6.11 2.24
CA ILE A 253 13.12 -7.27 2.17
C ILE A 253 13.90 -7.40 3.48
N TYR A 254 14.44 -6.29 3.97
CA TYR A 254 15.18 -6.25 5.24
C TYR A 254 14.28 -6.67 6.40
N LYS A 255 13.05 -6.14 6.51
CA LYS A 255 12.09 -6.55 7.53
C LYS A 255 11.73 -8.03 7.43
N CYS A 256 11.47 -8.56 6.23
CA CYS A 256 11.24 -9.99 6.04
C CYS A 256 12.43 -10.85 6.48
N THR A 257 13.65 -10.38 6.24
CA THR A 257 14.87 -11.08 6.68
C THR A 257 14.93 -11.12 8.22
N MET A 258 14.61 -10.01 8.89
CA MET A 258 14.62 -9.95 10.36
C MET A 258 13.47 -10.75 11.00
N THR A 259 12.27 -10.69 10.42
CA THR A 259 11.05 -11.26 11.01
C THR A 259 10.84 -12.73 10.65
N PHE A 260 11.09 -13.10 9.39
CA PHE A 260 10.82 -14.45 8.86
C PHE A 260 12.09 -15.24 8.54
N GLY A 261 13.28 -14.62 8.57
CA GLY A 261 14.54 -15.25 8.17
C GLY A 261 14.64 -15.45 6.65
N ARG A 262 13.88 -14.70 5.85
CA ARG A 262 13.80 -14.86 4.39
C ARG A 262 14.28 -13.60 3.69
N THR A 263 15.17 -13.78 2.72
CA THR A 263 15.63 -12.70 1.85
C THR A 263 15.08 -12.90 0.46
N TYR A 264 14.36 -11.89 -0.05
CA TYR A 264 13.83 -11.89 -1.40
C TYR A 264 14.76 -11.12 -2.33
N ARG A 265 14.87 -11.58 -3.58
CA ARG A 265 15.54 -10.79 -4.62
C ARG A 265 14.59 -9.73 -5.14
N ARG A 266 15.10 -8.51 -5.32
CA ARG A 266 14.38 -7.47 -6.04
C ARG A 266 14.05 -7.93 -7.45
N ARG A 267 12.84 -7.61 -7.93
CA ARG A 267 12.51 -7.76 -9.34
C ARG A 267 13.18 -6.63 -10.10
N THR A 268 14.24 -6.92 -10.83
CA THR A 268 14.79 -5.97 -11.80
C THR A 268 13.93 -5.98 -13.06
N THR A 269 13.50 -4.80 -13.52
CA THR A 269 12.92 -4.63 -14.86
C THR A 269 13.98 -4.86 -15.92
N SER A 270 14.26 -6.12 -16.19
CA SER A 270 14.90 -6.57 -17.41
C SER A 270 14.13 -7.79 -17.90
N GLN A 271 13.45 -7.64 -19.04
CA GLN A 271 12.68 -8.63 -19.81
C GLN A 271 11.16 -8.71 -19.60
N THR A 272 10.43 -7.61 -19.82
CA THR A 272 9.02 -7.67 -20.31
C THR A 272 8.66 -6.41 -21.11
N LYS A 273 9.46 -6.11 -22.13
CA LYS A 273 9.02 -5.36 -23.33
C LYS A 273 9.48 -6.10 -24.59
N LYS A 274 9.14 -7.38 -24.67
CA LYS A 274 9.03 -8.12 -25.94
C LYS A 274 7.91 -9.13 -25.75
N THR A 275 7.01 -9.20 -26.74
CA THR A 275 5.77 -10.00 -26.84
C THR A 275 4.60 -9.44 -25.99
N ARG A 276 3.47 -9.02 -26.55
CA ARG A 276 2.88 -9.04 -27.91
C ARG A 276 2.23 -7.69 -28.21
#